data_AF-A0A966C8M3-F1
#
_entry.id   AF-A0A966C8M3-F1
#
_cell.length_a   1.000
_cell.length_b   1.000
_cell.length_c   1.000
_cell.angle_alpha   90.00
_cell.angle_beta   90.00
_cell.angle_gamma   90.00
#
_symmetry.space_group_name_H-M   'P 1'
#
loop_
_entity.id
_entity.type
_entity.pdbx_description
1 polymer ?
#
loop_
_entity_poly.entity_id
_entity_poly.type
_entity_poly.pdbx_seq_one_letter_code
_entity_poly.pdbx_strand_id
1 'polypeptide(L)'
;MLEEQENLIDVEKVNNTPHRIKLIYLGILALGIKLESTVIPISKSELDILIEYLAELLQKNDELIRRACSLLEQIDSSENTNYYYGIVKDYLDKFLLLSQSHESLSIEINSEIQNSLALKTLTDLLFYSSKSGKYFLKHQLQCL
;
A
#
# COMPACT_ATOMS: atom_id res chain seq x y z
N MET A 1 -37.95 -3.34 -23.60
CA MET A 1 -36.78 -2.44 -23.74
C MET A 1 -36.33 -2.09 -22.34
N LEU A 2 -35.42 -2.88 -21.79
CA LEU A 2 -34.95 -2.82 -20.40
C LEU A 2 -33.44 -3.08 -20.40
N GLU A 3 -32.64 -2.24 -21.07
CA GLU A 3 -31.17 -2.40 -21.10
C GLU A 3 -30.44 -1.04 -21.24
N GLU A 4 -30.81 -0.03 -20.44
CA GLU A 4 -30.04 1.22 -20.36
C GLU A 4 -29.92 1.72 -18.89
N GLN A 5 -29.59 0.81 -17.97
CA GLN A 5 -29.24 1.15 -16.59
C GLN A 5 -27.96 0.47 -16.08
N GLU A 6 -27.11 -0.07 -16.96
CA GLU A 6 -25.79 -0.56 -16.54
C GLU A 6 -24.70 0.48 -16.75
N ASN A 7 -23.97 0.75 -15.67
CA ASN A 7 -22.63 1.35 -15.62
C ASN A 7 -22.51 2.88 -15.70
N LEU A 8 -23.29 3.60 -14.89
CA LEU A 8 -22.76 4.82 -14.28
C LEU A 8 -21.85 4.43 -13.12
N ILE A 9 -20.61 4.10 -13.44
CA ILE A 9 -19.54 3.95 -12.45
C ILE A 9 -19.29 5.35 -11.87
N ASP A 10 -19.53 5.49 -10.56
CA ASP A 10 -19.29 6.71 -9.79
C ASP A 10 -17.79 7.07 -9.85
N VAL A 11 -17.45 7.99 -10.74
CA VAL A 11 -16.06 8.34 -11.11
C VAL A 11 -15.26 8.83 -9.91
N GLU A 12 -15.91 9.40 -8.89
CA GLU A 12 -15.26 9.85 -7.65
C GLU A 12 -14.96 8.70 -6.66
N LYS A 13 -15.73 7.61 -6.68
CA LYS A 13 -15.42 6.40 -5.89
C LYS A 13 -14.37 5.51 -6.55
N VAL A 14 -14.28 5.54 -7.89
CA VAL A 14 -13.47 4.62 -8.68
C VAL A 14 -12.05 5.12 -8.97
N ASN A 15 -11.79 6.42 -8.87
CA ASN A 15 -10.47 6.98 -9.23
C ASN A 15 -9.44 7.06 -8.08
N ASN A 16 -9.61 6.24 -7.02
CA ASN A 16 -8.65 6.16 -5.91
C ASN A 16 -7.42 5.29 -6.22
N THR A 17 -7.36 4.66 -7.39
CA THR A 17 -6.26 3.79 -7.81
C THR A 17 -4.90 4.48 -7.74
N PRO A 18 -4.70 5.72 -8.23
CA PRO A 18 -3.45 6.47 -8.06
C PRO A 18 -3.04 6.63 -6.58
N HIS A 19 -4.00 6.98 -5.72
CA HIS A 19 -3.75 7.15 -4.29
C HIS A 19 -3.33 5.82 -3.63
N ARG A 20 -4.02 4.72 -3.95
CA ARG A 20 -3.69 3.38 -3.45
C ARG A 20 -2.32 2.91 -3.93
N ILE A 21 -1.97 3.17 -5.18
CA ILE A 21 -0.65 2.85 -5.73
C ILE A 21 0.43 3.65 -4.99
N LYS A 22 0.21 4.96 -4.75
CA LYS A 22 1.14 5.77 -3.93
C LYS A 22 1.34 5.18 -2.53
N LEU A 23 0.26 4.78 -1.85
CA LEU A 23 0.37 4.12 -0.54
C LEU A 23 1.20 2.83 -0.61
N ILE A 24 0.96 1.99 -1.61
CA ILE A 24 1.75 0.76 -1.83
C ILE A 24 3.23 1.10 -2.03
N TYR A 25 3.55 2.07 -2.89
CA TYR A 25 4.93 2.50 -3.12
C TYR A 25 5.59 3.06 -1.87
N LEU A 26 4.90 3.91 -1.11
CA LEU A 26 5.38 4.43 0.16
C LEU A 26 5.68 3.30 1.15
N GLY A 27 4.79 2.31 1.25
CA GLY A 27 4.99 1.15 2.12
C GLY A 27 6.22 0.32 1.71
N ILE A 28 6.39 0.07 0.42
CA ILE A 28 7.54 -0.69 -0.12
C ILE A 28 8.85 0.05 0.18
N LEU A 29 8.91 1.35 -0.13
CA LEU A 29 10.11 2.17 0.10
C LEU A 29 10.42 2.33 1.59
N ALA A 30 9.40 2.48 2.44
CA ALA A 30 9.56 2.59 3.89
C ALA A 30 10.13 1.29 4.51
N LEU A 31 9.84 0.12 3.92
CA LEU A 31 10.49 -1.15 4.26
C LEU A 31 11.93 -1.27 3.75
N GLY A 32 12.42 -0.29 2.98
CA GLY A 32 13.73 -0.32 2.36
C GLY A 32 13.80 -1.22 1.11
N ILE A 33 12.66 -1.67 0.59
CA ILE A 33 12.59 -2.44 -0.65
C ILE A 33 12.72 -1.45 -1.82
N LYS A 34 13.63 -1.74 -2.74
CA LYS A 34 13.87 -0.87 -3.91
C LYS A 34 12.76 -1.06 -4.95
N LEU A 35 12.25 0.05 -5.46
CA LEU A 35 11.39 0.11 -6.63
C LEU A 35 12.20 0.53 -7.85
N GLU A 36 11.97 -0.11 -8.98
CA GLU A 36 12.58 0.26 -10.26
C GLU A 36 11.87 1.46 -10.91
N SER A 37 10.59 1.66 -10.57
CA SER A 37 9.75 2.76 -11.05
C SER A 37 8.66 3.07 -10.03
N THR A 38 8.31 4.36 -9.92
CA THR A 38 7.17 4.85 -9.13
C THR A 38 6.13 5.55 -10.02
N VAL A 39 6.10 5.20 -11.31
CA VAL A 39 5.16 5.79 -12.29
C VAL A 39 3.75 5.29 -12.02
N ILE A 40 2.81 6.22 -11.94
CA ILE A 40 1.38 5.90 -11.84
C ILE A 40 0.85 5.53 -13.23
N PRO A 41 0.25 4.34 -13.42
CA PRO A 41 -0.27 3.91 -14.71
C PRO A 41 -1.45 4.78 -15.13
N ILE A 42 -1.45 5.20 -16.39
CA ILE A 42 -2.55 5.98 -16.99
C ILE A 42 -3.51 5.11 -17.81
N SER A 43 -3.08 3.90 -18.16
CA SER A 43 -3.88 2.93 -18.93
C SER A 43 -4.08 1.62 -18.18
N LYS A 44 -5.14 0.88 -18.53
CA LYS A 44 -5.41 -0.45 -17.96
C LYS A 44 -4.26 -1.42 -18.19
N SER A 45 -3.65 -1.39 -19.38
CA SER A 45 -2.51 -2.25 -19.72
C SER A 45 -1.29 -1.95 -18.87
N GLU A 46 -0.98 -0.67 -18.61
CA GLU A 46 0.09 -0.29 -17.69
C GLU A 46 -0.22 -0.74 -16.25
N LEU A 47 -1.49 -0.64 -15.84
CA LEU A 47 -1.93 -1.09 -14.51
C LEU A 47 -1.77 -2.62 -14.36
N ASP A 48 -2.13 -3.41 -15.37
CA ASP A 48 -1.94 -4.86 -15.36
C ASP A 48 -0.46 -5.25 -15.23
N ILE A 49 0.43 -4.56 -15.96
CA ILE A 49 1.89 -4.76 -15.87
C ILE A 49 2.40 -4.40 -14.48
N LEU A 50 1.95 -3.27 -13.94
CA LEU A 50 2.33 -2.84 -12.59
C LEU A 50 1.88 -3.85 -11.53
N ILE A 51 0.67 -4.40 -11.65
CA ILE A 51 0.16 -5.40 -10.71
C ILE A 51 1.03 -6.66 -10.72
N GLU A 52 1.46 -7.13 -11.89
CA GLU A 52 2.38 -8.26 -12.00
C GLU A 52 3.71 -7.96 -11.27
N TYR A 53 4.30 -6.81 -11.61
CA TYR A 53 5.56 -6.36 -11.02
C TYR A 53 5.47 -6.28 -9.48
N LEU A 54 4.42 -5.63 -8.97
CA LEU A 54 4.22 -5.48 -7.53
C LEU A 54 4.00 -6.84 -6.85
N ALA A 55 3.20 -7.74 -7.43
CA ALA A 55 2.97 -9.06 -6.86
C ALA A 55 4.28 -9.86 -6.76
N GLU A 56 5.09 -9.88 -7.82
CA GLU A 56 6.38 -10.56 -7.81
C GLU A 56 7.36 -9.94 -6.82
N LEU A 57 7.45 -8.60 -6.79
CA LEU A 57 8.34 -7.88 -5.89
C LEU A 57 7.99 -8.16 -4.43
N LEU A 58 6.70 -8.11 -4.08
CA LEU A 58 6.24 -8.33 -2.72
C LEU A 58 6.40 -9.79 -2.30
N GLN A 59 6.13 -10.75 -3.19
CA GLN A 59 6.39 -12.17 -2.92
C GLN A 59 7.88 -12.46 -2.69
N LYS A 60 8.78 -11.84 -3.46
CA LYS A 60 10.24 -11.95 -3.25
C LYS A 60 10.70 -11.41 -1.89
N ASN A 61 9.92 -10.52 -1.28
CA ASN A 61 10.21 -9.89 0.01
C ASN A 61 9.23 -10.32 1.13
N ASP A 62 8.49 -11.42 0.95
CA ASP A 62 7.42 -11.85 1.89
C ASP A 62 7.93 -12.04 3.33
N GLU A 63 9.12 -12.59 3.52
CA GLU A 63 9.69 -12.78 4.86
C GLU A 63 9.96 -11.45 5.58
N LEU A 64 10.48 -10.45 4.87
CA LEU A 64 10.71 -9.11 5.42
C LEU A 64 9.39 -8.45 5.82
N ILE A 65 8.38 -8.54 4.95
CA ILE A 65 7.04 -7.99 5.18
C ILE A 65 6.38 -8.68 6.38
N ARG A 66 6.42 -10.02 6.45
CA ARG A 66 5.93 -10.80 7.61
C ARG A 66 6.62 -10.39 8.91
N ARG A 67 7.95 -10.25 8.90
CA ARG A 67 8.70 -9.84 10.08
C ARG A 67 8.32 -8.44 10.55
N ALA A 68 8.13 -7.50 9.62
CA ALA A 68 7.67 -6.16 9.94
C ALA A 68 6.25 -6.18 10.55
N CYS A 69 5.32 -6.97 9.98
CA CYS A 69 3.96 -7.15 10.51
C CYS A 69 3.93 -7.83 11.90
N SER A 70 4.68 -8.91 12.13
CA SER A 70 4.72 -9.58 13.44
C SER A 70 5.28 -8.71 14.56
N LEU A 71 6.08 -7.69 14.22
CA LEU A 71 6.52 -6.67 15.17
C LEU A 71 5.43 -5.64 15.46
N LEU A 72 4.47 -5.42 14.55
CA LEU A 72 3.28 -4.59 14.82
C LEU A 72 2.38 -5.24 15.88
N GLU A 73 2.10 -6.54 15.74
CA GLU A 73 1.21 -7.29 16.64
C GLU A 73 1.73 -7.32 18.09
N GLN A 74 3.05 -7.27 18.26
CA GLN A 74 3.69 -7.21 19.58
C GLN A 74 3.54 -5.84 20.25
N ILE A 75 3.33 -4.77 19.48
CA ILE A 75 3.18 -3.41 20.01
C ILE A 75 1.74 -3.17 20.47
N ASP A 76 0.76 -3.67 19.72
CA ASP A 76 -0.67 -3.58 20.03
C ASP A 76 -1.07 -4.39 21.29
N SER A 77 -0.30 -5.45 21.59
CA SER A 77 -0.52 -6.31 22.76
C SER A 77 0.25 -5.86 24.02
N SER A 78 1.11 -4.84 23.92
CA SER A 78 1.86 -4.31 25.06
C SER A 78 1.13 -3.10 25.66
N GLU A 79 0.86 -3.11 26.97
CA GLU A 79 0.16 -2.02 27.69
C GLU A 79 0.94 -0.67 27.70
N ASN A 80 2.05 -0.55 26.96
CA ASN A 80 2.85 0.66 26.86
C ASN A 80 2.74 1.29 25.47
N THR A 81 1.72 2.13 25.31
CA THR A 81 1.40 2.96 24.14
C THR A 81 2.49 3.95 23.72
N ASN A 82 3.63 4.01 24.41
CA ASN A 82 4.60 5.09 24.23
C ASN A 82 5.74 4.82 23.24
N TYR A 83 5.94 3.61 22.73
CA TYR A 83 7.04 3.41 21.78
C TYR A 83 6.80 2.25 20.81
N TYR A 84 6.54 2.60 19.56
CA TYR A 84 7.08 1.80 18.47
C TYR A 84 8.61 1.77 18.67
N TYR A 85 9.21 0.59 18.82
CA TYR A 85 10.67 0.43 18.86
C TYR A 85 11.15 -0.35 17.64
N GLY A 86 12.41 -0.15 17.24
CA GLY A 86 13.06 -0.95 16.19
C GLY A 86 12.47 -0.74 14.79
N ILE A 87 12.29 -1.85 14.05
CA ILE A 87 11.91 -1.86 12.62
C ILE A 87 10.56 -1.16 12.35
N VAL A 88 9.61 -1.27 13.27
CA VAL A 88 8.28 -0.66 13.09
C VAL A 88 8.36 0.86 13.19
N LYS A 89 9.12 1.37 14.16
CA LYS A 89 9.33 2.82 14.28
C LYS A 89 10.05 3.37 13.06
N ASP A 90 11.10 2.68 12.62
CA ASP A 90 11.85 3.06 11.42
C ASP A 90 10.97 3.05 10.17
N TYR A 91 10.10 2.04 10.03
CA TYR A 91 9.08 1.98 8.98
C TYR A 91 8.14 3.18 9.04
N LEU A 92 7.56 3.48 10.20
CA LEU A 92 6.62 4.60 10.38
C LEU A 92 7.31 5.94 10.07
N ASP A 93 8.47 6.18 10.66
CA ASP A 93 9.23 7.42 10.47
C ASP A 93 9.58 7.62 8.98
N LYS A 94 10.03 6.56 8.29
CA LYS A 94 10.31 6.59 6.84
C LYS A 94 9.05 6.78 6.00
N PHE A 95 7.96 6.09 6.32
CA PHE A 95 6.71 6.22 5.61
C PHE A 95 6.20 7.66 5.65
N LEU A 96 6.20 8.26 6.84
CA LEU A 96 5.76 9.65 7.03
C LEU A 96 6.68 10.63 6.31
N LEU A 97 8.00 10.47 6.45
CA LEU A 97 8.97 11.30 5.74
C LEU A 97 8.75 11.23 4.22
N LEU A 98 8.60 10.04 3.66
CA LEU A 98 8.38 9.84 2.22
C LEU A 98 7.04 10.44 1.77
N SER A 99 5.98 10.27 2.56
CA SER A 99 4.65 10.80 2.24
C SER A 99 4.60 12.34 2.18
N GLN A 100 5.53 13.02 2.84
CA GLN A 100 5.61 14.48 2.87
C GLN A 100 6.64 15.05 1.90
N SER A 101 7.77 14.36 1.69
CA SER A 101 8.93 14.91 0.98
C SER A 101 9.16 14.35 -0.42
N HIS A 102 8.51 13.23 -0.77
CA HIS A 102 8.74 12.60 -2.07
C HIS A 102 7.93 13.29 -3.17
N GLU A 103 8.62 13.81 -4.19
CA GLU A 103 8.05 14.65 -5.25
C GLU A 103 6.83 14.02 -5.95
N SER A 104 6.90 12.73 -6.28
CA SER A 104 5.83 12.00 -6.97
C SER A 104 4.86 11.22 -6.07
N LEU A 105 5.23 10.98 -4.81
CA LEU A 105 4.48 10.12 -3.87
C LEU A 105 3.85 10.90 -2.73
N SER A 106 4.02 12.22 -2.71
CA SER A 106 3.41 13.07 -1.71
C SER A 106 1.89 12.88 -1.69
N ILE A 107 1.39 12.73 -0.47
CA ILE A 107 -0.04 12.60 -0.16
C ILE A 107 -0.33 13.42 1.09
N GLU A 108 -1.40 14.20 1.06
CA GLU A 108 -1.88 14.89 2.25
C GLU A 108 -2.51 13.86 3.19
N ILE A 109 -1.84 13.57 4.31
CA ILE A 109 -2.36 12.68 5.34
C ILE A 109 -2.61 13.52 6.59
N ASN A 110 -3.83 13.48 7.10
CA ASN A 110 -4.14 14.08 8.41
C ASN A 110 -3.26 13.44 9.49
N SER A 111 -2.58 14.26 10.29
CA SER A 111 -1.70 13.85 11.39
C SER A 111 -2.36 12.87 12.37
N GLU A 112 -3.69 12.93 12.53
CA GLU A 112 -4.45 12.04 13.42
C GLU A 112 -4.52 10.59 12.92
N ILE A 113 -4.39 10.37 11.60
CA ILE A 113 -4.51 9.02 10.98
C ILE A 113 -3.21 8.54 10.34
N GLN A 114 -2.13 9.32 10.43
CA GLN A 114 -0.86 9.04 9.76
C GLN A 114 -0.28 7.66 10.14
N ASN A 115 -0.22 7.36 11.42
CA ASN A 115 0.28 6.07 11.90
C ASN A 115 -0.68 4.93 11.53
N SER A 116 -1.99 5.12 11.71
CA SER A 116 -2.96 4.07 11.38
C SER A 116 -2.98 3.75 9.87
N LEU A 117 -2.77 4.74 9.01
CA LEU A 117 -2.66 4.56 7.56
C LEU A 117 -1.39 3.81 7.16
N ALA A 118 -0.25 4.15 7.76
CA ALA A 118 1.02 3.44 7.53
C ALA A 118 0.92 1.97 7.99
N LEU A 119 0.35 1.74 9.18
CA LEU A 119 0.11 0.39 9.70
C LEU A 119 -0.84 -0.41 8.81
N LYS A 120 -1.95 0.19 8.37
CA LYS A 120 -2.88 -0.44 7.43
C LYS A 120 -2.16 -0.81 6.13
N THR A 121 -1.32 0.08 5.62
CA THR A 121 -0.56 -0.16 4.38
C THR A 121 0.39 -1.35 4.57
N LEU A 122 1.11 -1.43 5.69
CA LEU A 122 1.98 -2.57 5.99
C LEU A 122 1.19 -3.89 6.04
N THR A 123 0.02 -3.89 6.66
CA THR A 123 -0.89 -5.05 6.65
C THR A 123 -1.40 -5.38 5.25
N ASP A 124 -1.75 -4.39 4.43
CA ASP A 124 -2.14 -4.61 3.03
C ASP A 124 -0.99 -5.27 2.24
N LEU A 125 0.27 -4.82 2.43
CA LEU A 125 1.44 -5.43 1.80
C LEU A 125 1.62 -6.90 2.18
N LEU A 126 1.29 -7.30 3.42
CA LEU A 126 1.33 -8.70 3.86
C LEU A 126 0.33 -9.57 3.08
N PHE A 127 -0.85 -9.05 2.76
CA PHE A 127 -1.79 -9.77 1.90
C PHE A 127 -1.29 -9.84 0.46
N TYR A 128 -0.69 -8.76 -0.04
CA TYR A 128 -0.15 -8.67 -1.39
C TYR A 128 1.12 -9.50 -1.61
N SER A 129 1.89 -9.81 -0.56
CA SER A 129 3.05 -10.71 -0.63
C SER A 129 2.67 -12.20 -0.59
N SER A 130 1.41 -12.52 -0.33
CA SER A 130 0.93 -13.91 -0.31
C SER A 130 0.87 -14.53 -1.71
N LYS A 131 0.67 -15.86 -1.77
CA LYS A 131 0.43 -16.58 -3.05
C LYS A 131 -0.80 -16.04 -3.81
N SER A 132 -1.79 -15.52 -3.08
CA SER A 132 -2.99 -14.90 -3.66
C SER A 132 -2.87 -13.38 -3.83
N GLY A 133 -1.69 -12.82 -3.55
CA GLY A 133 -1.44 -11.37 -3.52
C GLY A 133 -1.79 -10.65 -4.81
N LYS A 134 -1.49 -11.25 -5.96
CA LYS A 134 -1.87 -10.74 -7.28
C LYS A 134 -3.38 -10.54 -7.43
N TYR A 135 -4.18 -11.48 -6.93
CA TYR A 135 -5.64 -11.37 -6.95
C TYR A 135 -6.12 -10.21 -6.06
N PHE A 136 -5.56 -10.09 -4.86
CA PHE A 136 -5.88 -8.97 -3.95
C PHE A 136 -5.50 -7.61 -4.54
N LEU A 137 -4.33 -7.49 -5.17
CA LEU A 137 -3.91 -6.29 -5.88
C LEU A 137 -4.88 -5.93 -7.02
N LYS A 138 -5.30 -6.91 -7.83
CA LYS A 138 -6.30 -6.69 -8.89
C LYS A 138 -7.62 -6.17 -8.32
N HIS A 139 -8.16 -6.85 -7.32
CA HIS A 139 -9.42 -6.44 -6.70
C HIS A 139 -9.32 -5.03 -6.08
N GLN A 140 -8.21 -4.70 -5.44
CA GLN A 140 -8.01 -3.39 -4.81
C GLN A 140 -7.76 -2.24 -5.80
N LEU A 141 -7.13 -2.50 -6.94
CA LEU A 141 -6.72 -1.46 -7.89
C LEU A 141 -7.62 -1.36 -9.13
N GLN A 142 -8.36 -2.41 -9.48
CA GLN A 142 -9.19 -2.47 -10.69
C GLN A 142 -10.70 -2.36 -10.41
N CYS A 143 -11.13 -2.29 -9.14
CA CYS A 143 -12.55 -2.25 -8.74
C CYS A 143 -13.40 -3.33 -9.45
N LEU A 144 -12.86 -4.55 -9.55
CA LEU A 144 -13.55 -5.73 -10.10
C LEU A 144 -14.30 -6.50 -9.02
#